data_AF-A0A7X5VND0-F1
#
_entry.id   AF-A0A7X5VND0-F1
#
_cell.length_a   1.000
_cell.length_b   1.000
_cell.length_c   1.000
_cell.angle_alpha   90.00
_cell.angle_beta   90.00
_cell.angle_gamma   90.00
#
_symmetry.space_group_name_H-M   'P 1'
#
loop_
_entity.id
_entity.type
_entity.pdbx_description
1 polymer ?
#
loop_
_entity_poly.entity_id
_entity_poly.type
_entity_poly.pdbx_seq_one_letter_code
_entity_poly.pdbx_strand_id
1 'polypeptide(L)'
;DYNDVLYVEELIGPDTVNTLPQNTLDAFRDHGVVAPTLTQGVDEASAHIRELEAAGIDFRAVTDELQVQGVKLFADSFAKARATVEEKRDRILAGGKGIGAAPRGD
;
A
#
# COMPACT_ATOMS: atom_id res chain seq x y z
N ASP A 1 -21.08 -7.28 -0.97
CA ASP A 1 -19.79 -7.93 -0.72
C ASP A 1 -19.07 -8.15 -2.03
N TYR A 2 -17.76 -7.88 -2.05
CA TYR A 2 -16.89 -8.12 -3.19
C TYR A 2 -16.09 -9.41 -2.97
N ASN A 3 -15.80 -10.13 -4.06
CA ASN A 3 -14.88 -11.26 -4.03
C ASN A 3 -13.49 -10.79 -3.55
N ASP A 4 -12.84 -11.54 -2.67
CA ASP A 4 -11.54 -11.19 -2.09
C ASP A 4 -10.38 -11.30 -3.11
N VAL A 5 -10.65 -11.89 -4.28
CA VAL A 5 -9.74 -11.95 -5.44
C VAL A 5 -10.14 -11.07 -6.62
N LEU A 6 -11.20 -10.26 -6.49
CA LEU A 6 -11.76 -9.45 -7.60
C LEU A 6 -10.69 -8.67 -8.36
N TYR A 7 -9.86 -7.90 -7.65
CA TYR A 7 -8.85 -7.05 -8.28
C TYR A 7 -7.64 -7.84 -8.84
N VAL A 8 -7.53 -9.13 -8.53
CA VAL A 8 -6.53 -10.01 -9.13
C VAL A 8 -7.07 -10.55 -10.45
N GLU A 9 -8.26 -11.14 -10.42
CA GLU A 9 -8.89 -11.78 -11.57
C GLU A 9 -9.18 -10.80 -12.71
N GLU A 10 -9.64 -9.59 -12.42
CA GLU A 10 -10.04 -8.62 -13.44
C GLU A 10 -8.86 -7.87 -14.09
N LEU A 11 -7.64 -8.03 -13.57
CA LEU A 11 -6.46 -7.25 -14.00
C LEU A 11 -5.31 -8.12 -14.55
N ILE A 12 -5.60 -9.34 -15.00
CA ILE A 12 -4.59 -10.25 -15.57
C ILE A 12 -4.32 -9.88 -17.03
N GLY A 13 -3.08 -9.51 -17.34
CA GLY A 13 -2.66 -9.15 -18.70
C GLY A 13 -1.13 -9.25 -18.91
N PRO A 14 -0.67 -9.17 -20.17
CA PRO A 14 0.75 -9.17 -20.48
C PRO A 14 1.43 -7.90 -19.97
N ASP A 15 2.72 -7.99 -19.66
CA ASP A 15 3.58 -6.86 -19.27
C ASP A 15 3.10 -6.08 -18.04
N THR A 16 2.32 -6.72 -17.16
CA THR A 16 1.87 -6.15 -15.88
C THR A 16 2.35 -6.95 -14.67
N VAL A 17 2.36 -6.28 -13.52
CA VAL A 17 2.61 -6.90 -12.21
C VAL A 17 1.52 -6.43 -11.25
N ASN A 18 0.93 -7.37 -10.52
CA ASN A 18 0.05 -7.06 -9.39
C ASN A 18 0.77 -7.38 -8.08
N THR A 19 0.92 -6.38 -7.21
CA THR A 19 1.57 -6.56 -5.89
C THR A 19 0.51 -6.85 -4.84
N LEU A 20 0.51 -8.09 -4.34
CA LEU A 20 -0.55 -8.59 -3.47
C LEU A 20 -0.05 -8.74 -2.02
N PRO A 21 -0.90 -8.39 -1.03
CA PRO A 21 -0.76 -8.89 0.33
C PRO A 21 -0.81 -10.43 0.37
N GLN A 22 -0.15 -11.03 1.36
CA GLN A 22 -0.04 -12.49 1.48
C GLN A 22 -1.42 -13.18 1.54
N ASN A 23 -2.37 -12.60 2.29
CA ASN A 23 -3.73 -13.13 2.40
C ASN A 23 -4.49 -13.13 1.06
N THR A 24 -4.34 -12.08 0.25
CA THR A 24 -4.95 -12.02 -1.08
C THR A 24 -4.32 -13.03 -2.03
N LEU A 25 -2.99 -13.22 -1.94
CA LEU A 25 -2.30 -14.27 -2.70
C LEU A 25 -2.78 -15.67 -2.31
N ASP A 26 -2.99 -15.93 -1.01
CA ASP A 26 -3.47 -17.22 -0.53
C ASP A 26 -4.93 -17.48 -0.95
N ALA A 27 -5.79 -16.47 -0.92
CA ALA A 27 -7.15 -16.56 -1.46
C ALA A 27 -7.15 -16.86 -2.97
N PHE A 28 -6.31 -16.16 -3.74
CA PHE A 28 -6.19 -16.41 -5.18
C PHE A 28 -5.66 -17.81 -5.50
N ARG A 29 -4.78 -18.37 -4.66
CA ARG A 29 -4.31 -19.75 -4.80
C ARG A 29 -5.38 -20.79 -4.51
N ASP A 30 -6.28 -20.49 -3.58
CA ASP A 30 -7.35 -21.40 -3.18
C ASP A 30 -8.45 -21.46 -4.25
N HIS A 31 -8.92 -20.30 -4.72
CA HIS A 31 -10.13 -20.23 -5.54
C HIS A 31 -10.07 -19.26 -6.72
N GLY A 32 -8.92 -18.65 -7.02
CA GLY A 32 -8.77 -17.71 -8.13
C GLY A 32 -8.79 -18.36 -9.52
N VAL A 33 -9.28 -17.61 -10.51
CA VAL A 33 -9.37 -18.00 -11.92
C VAL A 33 -8.37 -17.21 -12.76
N VAL A 34 -7.57 -17.92 -13.55
CA VAL A 34 -6.58 -17.31 -14.46
C VAL A 34 -7.19 -17.17 -15.85
N ALA A 35 -7.35 -15.93 -16.33
CA ALA A 35 -7.78 -15.62 -17.69
C ALA A 35 -7.20 -14.26 -18.14
N PRO A 36 -6.99 -13.99 -19.44
CA PRO A 36 -6.53 -12.69 -19.92
C PRO A 36 -7.68 -11.67 -19.91
N THR A 37 -7.91 -11.05 -18.74
CA THR A 37 -9.06 -10.19 -18.45
C THR A 37 -8.79 -8.71 -18.64
N LEU A 38 -7.54 -8.27 -18.53
CA LEU A 38 -7.17 -6.85 -18.53
C LEU A 38 -7.70 -6.06 -19.75
N THR A 39 -7.77 -6.72 -20.92
CA THR A 39 -8.23 -6.10 -22.18
C THR A 39 -9.71 -6.37 -22.49
N GLN A 40 -10.42 -7.07 -21.61
CA GLN A 40 -11.85 -7.31 -21.76
C GLN A 40 -12.63 -6.08 -21.30
N GLY A 41 -13.73 -5.76 -22.00
CA GLY A 41 -14.67 -4.71 -21.56
C GLY A 41 -14.13 -3.28 -21.53
N VAL A 42 -13.03 -2.94 -22.22
CA VAL A 42 -12.40 -1.61 -22.16
C VAL A 42 -13.36 -0.47 -22.56
N ASP A 43 -14.21 -0.71 -23.56
CA ASP A 43 -15.22 0.27 -24.00
C ASP A 43 -16.28 0.51 -22.93
N GLU A 44 -16.67 -0.56 -22.21
CA GLU A 44 -17.62 -0.52 -21.09
C GLU A 44 -16.98 0.20 -19.89
N ALA A 45 -15.74 -0.11 -19.54
CA ALA A 45 -14.99 0.59 -18.51
C ALA A 45 -14.91 2.10 -18.80
N SER A 46 -14.68 2.47 -20.07
CA SER A 46 -14.68 3.87 -20.49
C SER A 46 -16.07 4.51 -20.41
N ALA A 47 -17.15 3.74 -20.63
CA ALA A 47 -18.52 4.21 -20.45
C ALA A 47 -18.83 4.46 -18.96
N HIS A 48 -18.45 3.55 -18.07
CA HIS A 48 -18.62 3.71 -16.62
C HIS A 48 -17.97 5.00 -16.11
N ILE A 49 -16.76 5.35 -16.58
CA ILE A 49 -16.12 6.63 -16.22
C ILE A 49 -16.95 7.85 -16.67
N ARG A 50 -17.56 7.81 -17.87
CA ARG A 50 -18.44 8.89 -18.35
C ARG A 50 -19.75 8.95 -17.56
N GLU A 51 -20.28 7.81 -17.15
CA GLU A 51 -21.51 7.73 -16.35
C GLU A 51 -21.32 8.33 -14.96
N LEU A 52 -20.12 8.22 -14.36
CA LEU A 52 -19.79 8.92 -13.13
C LEU A 52 -19.96 10.44 -13.28
N GLU A 53 -19.41 11.03 -14.35
CA GLU A 53 -19.55 12.46 -14.61
C GLU A 53 -21.02 12.85 -14.84
N ALA A 54 -21.77 12.04 -15.59
CA ALA A 54 -23.21 12.26 -15.81
C ALA A 54 -24.03 12.18 -14.51
N ALA A 55 -23.58 11.37 -13.54
CA ALA A 55 -24.15 11.29 -12.20
C ALA A 55 -23.70 12.44 -11.27
N GLY A 56 -22.89 13.38 -11.76
CA GLY A 56 -22.36 14.51 -11.00
C GLY A 56 -21.14 14.18 -10.15
N ILE A 57 -20.49 13.03 -10.38
CA ILE A 57 -19.25 12.63 -9.72
C ILE A 57 -18.08 13.14 -10.57
N ASP A 58 -17.36 14.12 -10.05
CA ASP A 58 -16.13 14.60 -10.68
C ASP A 58 -14.99 13.60 -10.43
N PHE A 59 -14.77 12.71 -11.40
CA PHE A 59 -13.73 11.69 -11.33
C PHE A 59 -12.34 12.30 -11.12
N ARG A 60 -12.05 13.46 -11.73
CA ARG A 60 -10.74 14.14 -11.59
C ARG A 60 -10.56 14.66 -10.18
N ALA A 61 -11.57 15.33 -9.62
CA ALA A 61 -11.53 15.82 -8.25
C ALA A 61 -11.29 14.68 -7.24
N VAL A 62 -11.94 13.52 -7.44
CA VAL A 62 -11.72 12.33 -6.60
C VAL A 62 -10.29 11.82 -6.73
N THR A 63 -9.76 11.70 -7.96
CA THR A 63 -8.38 11.23 -8.16
C THR A 63 -7.34 12.20 -7.60
N ASP A 64 -7.58 13.51 -7.69
CA ASP A 64 -6.71 14.55 -7.12
C ASP A 64 -6.70 14.47 -5.58
N GLU A 65 -7.88 14.31 -4.98
CA GLU A 65 -8.01 14.13 -3.53
C GLU A 65 -7.27 12.87 -3.06
N LEU A 66 -7.49 11.73 -3.73
CA LEU A 66 -6.81 10.47 -3.39
C LEU A 66 -5.29 10.58 -3.52
N GLN A 67 -4.78 11.31 -4.51
CA GLN A 67 -3.35 11.56 -4.66
C GLN A 67 -2.79 12.36 -3.47
N VAL A 68 -3.45 13.46 -3.09
CA VAL A 68 -3.04 14.29 -1.95
C VAL A 68 -3.07 13.50 -0.64
N GLN A 69 -4.15 12.75 -0.40
CA GLN A 69 -4.29 11.89 0.76
C GLN A 69 -3.22 10.79 0.78
N GLY A 70 -2.93 10.18 -0.38
CA GLY A 70 -1.89 9.18 -0.54
C GLY A 70 -0.52 9.72 -0.13
N VAL A 71 -0.09 10.86 -0.71
CA VAL A 71 1.19 11.48 -0.34
C VAL A 71 1.27 11.77 1.17
N LYS A 72 0.18 12.27 1.76
CA LYS A 72 0.10 12.51 3.21
C LYS A 72 0.28 11.22 4.02
N LEU A 73 -0.41 10.13 3.65
CA LEU A 73 -0.31 8.85 4.36
C LEU A 73 1.10 8.27 4.31
N PHE A 74 1.80 8.41 3.18
CA PHE A 74 3.20 8.03 3.06
C PHE A 74 4.11 8.88 3.94
N ALA A 75 3.94 10.21 3.93
CA ALA A 75 4.71 11.13 4.78
C ALA A 75 4.52 10.85 6.28
N ASP A 76 3.28 10.62 6.70
CA ASP A 76 2.93 10.29 8.09
C ASP A 76 3.54 8.95 8.51
N SER A 77 3.46 7.93 7.64
CA SER A 77 4.05 6.61 7.87
C SER A 77 5.57 6.69 8.01
N PHE A 78 6.23 7.50 7.19
CA PHE A 78 7.66 7.74 7.26
C PHE A 78 8.07 8.48 8.54
N ALA A 79 7.33 9.53 8.92
CA ALA A 79 7.56 10.25 10.17
C ALA A 79 7.45 9.33 11.40
N LYS A 80 6.45 8.44 11.41
CA LYS A 80 6.28 7.43 12.46
C LYS A 80 7.42 6.42 12.49
N ALA A 81 7.89 5.95 11.33
CA ALA A 81 9.04 5.07 11.24
C ALA A 81 10.31 5.75 11.78
N ARG A 82 10.56 7.01 11.40
CA ARG A 82 11.69 7.81 11.91
C ARG A 82 11.63 7.97 13.42
N ALA A 83 10.48 8.36 13.97
CA ALA A 83 10.29 8.52 15.42
C ALA A 83 10.60 7.21 16.18
N THR A 84 10.20 6.07 15.62
CA THR A 84 10.50 4.74 16.19
C THR A 84 12.00 4.45 16.21
N VAL A 85 12.75 4.85 15.17
CA VAL A 85 14.21 4.70 15.13
C VAL A 85 14.89 5.63 16.12
N GLU A 86 14.42 6.87 16.24
CA GLU A 86 14.93 7.87 17.19
C GLU A 86 14.76 7.41 18.63
N GLU A 87 13.58 6.91 18.98
CA GLU A 87 13.30 6.35 20.31
C GLU A 87 14.23 5.19 20.65
N LYS A 88 14.46 4.27 19.69
CA LYS A 88 15.39 3.15 19.87
C LYS A 88 16.83 3.63 20.06
N ARG A 89 17.28 4.59 19.26
CA ARG A 89 18.62 5.20 19.38
C ARG A 89 18.80 5.82 20.76
N ASP A 90 17.85 6.62 21.21
CA ASP A 90 17.95 7.35 22.48
C ASP A 90 17.99 6.38 23.68
N ARG A 91 17.20 5.30 23.61
CA ARG A 91 17.22 4.21 24.60
C ARG A 91 18.59 3.53 24.68
N ILE A 92 19.22 3.26 23.54
CA ILE A 92 20.57 2.64 23.49
C ILE A 92 21.61 3.59 24.09
N LEU A 93 21.57 4.88 23.74
CA LEU A 93 22.51 5.88 24.28
C LEU A 93 22.35 6.10 25.79
N ALA A 94 21.11 6.07 26.30
CA ALA A 94 20.82 6.15 27.73
C ALA A 94 21.32 4.91 28.51
N GLY A 95 21.19 3.71 27.93
CA GLY A 95 21.70 2.47 28.51
C GLY A 95 23.24 2.31 28.43
N GLY A 96 23.90 3.04 27.51
CA GLY A 96 25.35 3.00 27.32
C GLY A 96 26.19 3.79 28.34
N LYS A 97 25.57 4.58 29.22
CA LYS A 97 26.27 5.41 30.24
C LYS A 97 26.78 4.62 31.47
N GLY A 98 26.74 3.29 31.46
CA GLY A 98 27.10 2.43 32.60
C GLY A 98 28.38 1.59 32.47
N ILE A 99 29.12 1.65 31.37
CA ILE A 99 30.33 0.82 31.15
C ILE A 99 31.56 1.71 30.96
N GLY A 100 31.97 2.39 32.03
CA GLY A 100 33.08 3.34 31.94
C GLY A 100 33.63 3.76 33.29
N ALA A 101 34.21 2.80 34.03
CA ALA A 101 35.40 2.95 34.87
C ALA A 101 35.42 1.84 35.95
N ALA A 102 36.19 0.77 35.71
CA ALA A 102 36.76 -0.01 36.81
C ALA A 102 38.16 0.55 37.09
N PRO A 103 38.51 0.91 38.34
CA PRO A 103 39.83 1.44 38.66
C PRO A 103 40.88 0.33 38.47
N ARG A 104 42.00 0.67 37.83
CA ARG A 104 43.18 -0.21 37.80
C ARG A 104 43.75 -0.25 39.21
N GLY A 105 43.65 -1.41 39.84
CA GLY A 105 44.37 -1.72 41.08
C GLY A 105 45.85 -1.91 40.77
N ASP A 106 46.65 -1.20 41.54
CA ASP A 106 48.06 -1.41 41.87
C ASP A 106 48.29 -2.70 42.69
#